data_AF-A0A4U7EZL1-F1
#
_entry.id   AF-A0A4U7EZL1-F1
#
_cell.length_a   1.000
_cell.length_b   1.000
_cell.length_c   1.000
_cell.angle_alpha   90.00
_cell.angle_beta   90.00
_cell.angle_gamma   90.00
#
_symmetry.space_group_name_H-M   'P 1'
#
loop_
_entity.id
_entity.type
_entity.pdbx_description
1 polymer ?
#
loop_
_entity_poly.entity_id
_entity_poly.type
_entity_poly.pdbx_seq_one_letter_code
_entity_poly.pdbx_strand_id
1 'polypeptide(L)'
;MNAPSLGAVDGDDEADPAAINREGELLVLNRNGGVTARGSVDAVVYASPQFADVTDDGTDELVVVTETGKAVAVDVSDRSAGARNALRLP
;
A
#
# COMPACT_ATOMS: atom_id res chain seq x y z
N MET A 1 -7.49 10.55 -11.62
CA MET A 1 -7.77 9.12 -11.33
C MET A 1 -6.50 8.54 -10.77
N ASN A 2 -6.55 7.95 -9.58
CA ASN A 2 -5.44 7.18 -9.05
C ASN A 2 -5.54 5.79 -9.68
N ALA A 3 -4.62 5.45 -10.58
CA ALA A 3 -4.58 4.11 -11.15
C ALA A 3 -4.12 3.11 -10.08
N PRO A 4 -4.61 1.86 -10.10
CA PRO A 4 -4.04 0.82 -9.27
C PRO A 4 -2.57 0.53 -9.64
N SER A 5 -1.82 -0.04 -8.70
CA SER A 5 -0.43 -0.47 -8.87
C SER A 5 -0.26 -1.97 -8.55
N LEU A 6 0.86 -2.55 -9.00
CA LEU A 6 1.25 -3.95 -8.75
C LEU A 6 2.65 -3.95 -8.10
N GLY A 7 2.89 -4.78 -7.09
CA GLY A 7 4.20 -4.91 -6.43
C GLY A 7 4.34 -6.20 -5.62
N ALA A 8 5.57 -6.53 -5.21
CA ALA A 8 5.88 -7.74 -4.46
C ALA A 8 5.73 -7.47 -2.96
N VAL A 9 4.52 -7.67 -2.44
CA VAL A 9 4.15 -7.26 -1.07
C VAL A 9 4.66 -8.22 0.00
N ASP A 10 5.02 -9.45 -0.35
CA ASP A 10 5.45 -10.48 0.59
C ASP A 10 6.78 -11.16 0.23
N GLY A 11 7.54 -10.51 -0.66
CA GLY A 11 8.85 -10.99 -1.11
C GLY A 11 8.78 -12.24 -1.99
N ASP A 12 7.59 -12.63 -2.46
CA ASP A 12 7.48 -13.59 -3.55
C ASP A 12 7.60 -12.90 -4.92
N ASP A 13 7.76 -13.70 -5.99
CA ASP A 13 7.83 -13.19 -7.36
C ASP A 13 6.41 -12.84 -7.91
N GLU A 14 5.37 -12.82 -7.08
CA GLU A 14 3.98 -12.64 -7.45
C GLU A 14 3.49 -11.23 -7.11
N ALA A 15 3.14 -10.46 -8.15
CA ALA A 15 2.69 -9.09 -7.93
C ALA A 15 1.25 -9.04 -7.36
N ASP A 16 1.12 -8.43 -6.19
CA ASP A 16 -0.16 -8.16 -5.51
C ASP A 16 -0.73 -6.80 -5.99
N PRO A 17 -2.01 -6.73 -6.41
CA PRO A 17 -2.65 -5.47 -6.75
C PRO A 17 -3.03 -4.63 -5.54
N ALA A 18 -2.70 -3.34 -5.62
CA ALA A 18 -3.09 -2.32 -4.67
C ALA A 18 -3.83 -1.15 -5.34
N ALA A 19 -4.77 -0.58 -4.60
CA ALA A 19 -5.49 0.63 -4.99
C ALA A 19 -5.64 1.56 -3.79
N ILE A 20 -5.51 2.86 -4.06
CA ILE A 20 -5.76 3.92 -3.08
C ILE A 20 -6.78 4.92 -3.64
N ASN A 21 -7.79 5.25 -2.85
CA ASN A 21 -8.78 6.24 -3.26
C ASN A 21 -8.32 7.67 -2.93
N ARG A 22 -9.10 8.67 -3.35
CA ARG A 22 -8.77 10.09 -3.11
C ARG A 22 -8.66 10.44 -1.64
N GLU A 23 -9.45 9.79 -0.80
CA GLU A 23 -9.49 10.05 0.65
C GLU A 23 -8.40 9.29 1.42
N GLY A 24 -7.49 8.62 0.69
CA GLY A 24 -6.33 7.94 1.26
C GLY A 24 -6.59 6.52 1.75
N GLU A 25 -7.78 5.96 1.49
CA GLU A 25 -8.09 4.57 1.85
C GLU A 25 -7.40 3.59 0.90
N LEU A 26 -6.65 2.66 1.48
CA LEU A 26 -5.85 1.64 0.81
C LEU A 26 -6.51 0.27 0.88
N LEU A 27 -6.48 -0.44 -0.25
CA LEU A 27 -6.83 -1.85 -0.38
C LEU A 27 -5.73 -2.60 -1.14
N VAL A 28 -5.26 -3.71 -0.56
CA VAL A 28 -4.36 -4.67 -1.21
C VAL A 28 -5.08 -6.01 -1.34
N LEU A 29 -4.98 -6.62 -2.51
CA LEU A 29 -5.58 -7.91 -2.81
C LEU A 29 -4.49 -8.90 -3.25
N ASN A 30 -4.74 -10.19 -3.04
CA ASN A 30 -4.04 -11.24 -3.76
C ASN A 30 -4.60 -11.40 -5.18
N ARG A 31 -3.90 -12.18 -6.01
CA ARG A 31 -4.28 -12.48 -7.42
C ARG A 31 -5.67 -13.11 -7.59
N ASN A 32 -6.20 -13.74 -6.55
CA ASN A 32 -7.54 -14.34 -6.54
C ASN A 32 -8.63 -13.34 -6.12
N GLY A 33 -8.27 -12.08 -5.87
CA GLY A 33 -9.17 -11.03 -5.42
C GLY A 33 -9.49 -11.07 -3.91
N GLY A 34 -8.80 -11.91 -3.14
CA GLY A 34 -8.91 -11.94 -1.68
C GLY A 34 -8.16 -10.77 -1.06
N VAL A 35 -8.72 -10.14 -0.03
CA VAL A 35 -8.09 -9.01 0.66
C VAL A 35 -6.92 -9.49 1.50
N THR A 36 -5.74 -8.90 1.30
CA THR A 36 -4.51 -9.18 2.08
C THR A 36 -4.20 -8.06 3.07
N ALA A 37 -4.50 -6.80 2.73
CA ALA A 37 -4.32 -5.66 3.63
C ALA A 37 -5.35 -4.54 3.38
N ARG A 38 -5.57 -3.72 4.42
CA ARG A 38 -6.35 -2.47 4.39
C ARG A 38 -5.64 -1.42 5.23
N GLY A 39 -5.68 -0.17 4.79
CA GLY A 39 -5.01 0.92 5.50
C GLY A 39 -5.56 2.30 5.14
N SER A 40 -4.98 3.33 5.76
CA SER A 40 -5.23 4.73 5.46
C SER A 40 -3.94 5.52 5.64
N VAL A 41 -3.68 6.48 4.75
CA VAL A 41 -2.61 7.48 4.92
C VAL A 41 -3.12 8.78 5.55
N ASP A 42 -4.39 8.82 5.96
CA ASP A 42 -5.08 9.93 6.63
C ASP A 42 -4.87 11.29 5.93
N ALA A 43 -4.84 11.27 4.60
CA ALA A 43 -4.58 12.42 3.76
C ALA A 43 -5.21 12.25 2.37
N VAL A 44 -5.48 13.37 1.71
CA VAL A 44 -5.92 13.37 0.32
C VAL A 44 -4.76 12.95 -0.59
N VAL A 45 -5.06 12.08 -1.56
CA VAL A 45 -4.09 11.51 -2.51
C VAL A 45 -4.48 11.85 -3.95
N TYR A 46 -3.54 12.44 -4.68
CA TYR A 46 -3.73 12.85 -6.09
C TYR A 46 -2.87 12.07 -7.08
N ALA A 47 -1.88 11.32 -6.60
CA ALA A 47 -0.97 10.54 -7.43
C ALA A 47 -1.35 9.06 -7.41
N SER A 48 -1.01 8.37 -8.50
CA SER A 48 -1.05 6.91 -8.48
C SER A 48 0.07 6.42 -7.54
N PRO A 49 -0.20 5.43 -6.69
CA PRO A 49 0.81 4.89 -5.79
C PRO A 49 1.88 4.13 -6.58
N GLN A 50 3.06 3.99 -6.00
CA GLN A 50 4.15 3.17 -6.55
C GLN A 50 4.65 2.17 -5.51
N PHE A 51 5.20 1.06 -5.98
CA PHE A 51 5.85 0.08 -5.13
C PHE A 51 7.37 0.25 -5.21
N ALA A 52 8.03 0.17 -4.07
CA ALA A 52 9.47 0.09 -3.95
C ALA A 52 9.84 -0.41 -2.54
N ASP A 53 10.80 -1.33 -2.46
CA ASP A 53 11.53 -1.65 -1.24
C ASP A 53 12.40 -0.45 -0.84
N VAL A 54 11.83 0.45 -0.02
CA VAL A 54 12.52 1.64 0.49
C VAL A 54 13.16 1.40 1.85
N THR A 55 12.80 0.30 2.52
CA THR A 55 13.36 -0.09 3.82
C THR A 55 14.51 -1.09 3.74
N ASP A 56 14.79 -1.67 2.56
CA ASP A 56 15.78 -2.71 2.29
C ASP A 56 15.54 -3.97 3.14
N ASP A 57 14.26 -4.32 3.32
CA ASP A 57 13.83 -5.50 4.09
C ASP A 57 13.39 -6.69 3.22
N GLY A 58 13.39 -6.50 1.90
CA GLY A 58 13.02 -7.51 0.91
C GLY A 58 11.54 -7.53 0.54
N THR A 59 10.73 -6.59 1.04
CA THR A 59 9.32 -6.40 0.64
C THR A 59 9.08 -5.00 0.09
N ASP A 60 8.17 -4.85 -0.88
CA ASP A 60 7.86 -3.52 -1.41
C ASP A 60 6.91 -2.76 -0.48
N GLU A 61 7.27 -1.52 -0.11
CA GLU A 61 6.31 -0.56 0.44
C GLU A 61 5.49 0.13 -0.64
N LEU A 62 4.27 0.55 -0.27
CA LEU A 62 3.47 1.42 -1.10
C LEU A 62 3.83 2.90 -0.84
N VAL A 63 4.45 3.53 -1.83
CA VAL A 63 4.79 4.96 -1.82
C VAL A 63 3.61 5.78 -2.33
N VAL A 64 3.15 6.71 -1.49
CA VAL A 64 2.02 7.60 -1.75
C VAL A 64 2.46 9.05 -1.58
N VAL A 65 2.00 9.94 -2.46
CA VAL A 65 2.20 11.39 -2.34
C VAL A 65 0.89 12.07 -1.96
N THR A 66 0.89 12.76 -0.82
CA THR A 66 -0.28 13.48 -0.30
C THR A 66 -0.50 14.81 -1.02
N GLU A 67 -1.65 15.44 -0.79
CA GLU A 67 -1.97 16.79 -1.28
C GLU A 67 -0.97 17.88 -0.85
N THR A 68 -0.24 17.66 0.24
CA THR A 68 0.78 18.61 0.73
C THR A 68 2.15 18.37 0.11
N GLY A 69 2.29 17.38 -0.77
CA GLY A 69 3.56 16.97 -1.37
C GLY A 69 4.42 16.10 -0.46
N LYS A 70 3.90 15.63 0.68
CA LYS A 70 4.60 14.67 1.55
C LYS A 70 4.53 13.28 0.91
N ALA A 71 5.68 12.62 0.78
CA ALA A 71 5.75 11.20 0.45
C ALA A 71 5.64 10.36 1.74
N VAL A 72 4.82 9.31 1.70
CA VAL A 72 4.66 8.32 2.77
C VAL A 72 4.92 6.95 2.17
N ALA A 73 5.83 6.19 2.78
CA ALA A 73 6.00 4.77 2.50
C ALA A 73 5.16 3.98 3.51
N VAL A 74 4.37 3.06 2.99
CA VAL A 74 3.44 2.27 3.75
C VAL A 74 3.84 0.81 3.66
N ASP A 75 4.20 0.21 4.79
CA ASP A 75 4.38 -1.23 4.90
C ASP A 75 3.01 -1.93 4.76
N VAL A 76 2.88 -2.73 3.70
CA VAL A 76 1.69 -3.50 3.36
C VAL A 76 1.91 -5.00 3.49
N SER A 77 3.12 -5.42 3.88
CA SER A 77 3.52 -6.82 4.02
C SER A 77 2.96 -7.47 5.30
N ASP A 78 2.66 -6.65 6.32
CA ASP A 78 2.15 -7.13 7.60
C ASP A 78 0.70 -7.63 7.53
N ARG A 79 0.56 -8.94 7.27
CA ARG A 79 -0.72 -9.67 7.24
C ARG A 79 -1.24 -10.06 8.62
N SER A 80 -0.57 -9.67 9.72
CA SER A 80 -0.95 -10.06 11.08
C SER A 80 -2.18 -9.32 11.63
N ALA A 81 -2.69 -8.31 10.91
CA ALA A 81 -3.95 -7.66 11.22
C ALA A 81 -5.18 -8.50 10.79
N GLY A 82 -5.33 -9.67 11.41
CA GLY A 82 -6.64 -10.30 11.55
C GLY A 82 -7.56 -9.38 12.35
N ALA A 83 -8.29 -8.50 11.65
CA ALA A 83 -9.18 -7.49 12.21
C ALA A 83 -8.51 -6.45 13.11
N ARG A 84 -8.42 -5.21 12.58
CA ARG A 84 -8.36 -3.88 13.25
C ARG A 84 -7.08 -3.08 13.00
N ASN A 85 -7.19 -2.16 12.05
CA ASN A 85 -6.77 -0.76 12.17
C ASN A 85 -5.37 -0.47 12.76
N ALA A 86 -4.30 -0.91 12.13
CA ALA A 86 -3.06 -0.16 12.19
C ALA A 86 -2.20 -0.49 10.98
N LEU A 87 -2.26 0.39 9.98
CA LEU A 87 -1.16 0.54 9.04
C LEU A 87 0.07 0.94 9.86
N ARG A 88 1.15 0.16 9.78
CA ARG A 88 2.37 0.49 10.51
C ARG A 88 3.13 1.54 9.70
N LEU A 89 2.85 2.80 10.00
CA LEU A 89 3.64 3.91 9.48
C LEU A 89 5.00 3.94 10.22
N PRO A 90 6.12 4.18 9.52
CA PRO A 90 7.42 4.40 10.15
C PRO A 90 7.43 5.64 11.07
#